data_AF-A0A2I0ABG1-F1
#
_entry.id   AF-A0A2I0ABG1-F1
#
_cell.length_a   1.000
_cell.length_b   1.000
_cell.length_c   1.000
_cell.angle_alpha   90.00
_cell.angle_beta   90.00
_cell.angle_gamma   90.00
#
_symmetry.space_group_name_H-M   'P 1'
#
loop_
_entity.id
_entity.type
_entity.pdbx_description
1 polymer ?
#
loop_
_entity_poly.entity_id
_entity_poly.type
_entity_poly.pdbx_seq_one_letter_code
_entity_poly.pdbx_strand_id
1 'polypeptide(L)'
;MTEETVRFGLLCSMFQAMARDRSAAKKRKRFRTFLDRVYTGRDYFSAVRLILPGLDRDRGTYGLKESALAVALVDALGISRDSDDALRLINWRKGGARTGANAGNFALVAADILQRRQGLASGGLTIREVNDALDKLALSEGRCCVCNSCIRYCHL
;
A
#
# COMPACT_ATOMS: atom_id res chain seq x y z
N MET A 1 22.61 2.40 7.51
CA MET A 1 21.25 1.93 7.83
C MET A 1 20.96 0.73 6.95
N THR A 2 20.50 -0.34 7.59
CA THR A 2 19.99 -1.57 6.95
C THR A 2 18.46 -1.51 6.93
N GLU A 3 17.81 -2.39 6.16
CA GLU A 3 16.35 -2.45 6.02
C GLU A 3 15.58 -2.54 7.35
N GLU A 4 16.21 -3.08 8.39
CA GLU A 4 15.69 -3.23 9.74
C GLU A 4 15.52 -1.88 10.47
N THR A 5 16.25 -0.85 10.02
CA THR A 5 16.32 0.46 10.67
C THR A 5 15.67 1.56 9.84
N VAL A 6 15.55 1.35 8.52
CA VAL A 6 14.98 2.35 7.63
C VAL A 6 13.46 2.33 7.73
N ARG A 7 12.88 3.45 8.18
CA ARG A 7 11.43 3.63 8.22
C ARG A 7 10.85 3.71 6.81
N PHE A 8 9.79 2.95 6.56
CA PHE A 8 9.06 2.97 5.29
C PHE A 8 8.49 4.37 4.99
N GLY A 9 8.13 5.14 6.02
CA GLY A 9 7.69 6.53 5.86
C GLY A 9 8.68 7.42 5.09
N LEU A 10 9.99 7.19 5.20
CA LEU A 10 10.99 7.94 4.43
C LEU A 10 10.88 7.66 2.92
N LEU A 11 10.61 6.40 2.56
CA LEU A 11 10.39 6.00 1.18
C LEU A 11 9.10 6.64 0.64
N CYS A 12 8.02 6.64 1.42
CA CYS A 12 6.77 7.32 1.06
C CYS A 12 6.97 8.83 0.85
N SER A 13 7.70 9.51 1.76
CA SER A 13 8.02 10.94 1.63
C SER A 13 8.82 11.23 0.37
N MET A 14 9.77 10.35 0.00
CA MET A 14 10.49 10.46 -1.26
C MET A 14 9.52 10.38 -2.45
N PHE A 15 8.63 9.39 -2.51
CA PHE A 15 7.67 9.26 -3.61
C PHE A 15 6.72 10.44 -3.71
N GLN A 16 6.18 10.92 -2.59
CA GLN A 16 5.31 12.10 -2.57
C GLN A 16 6.04 13.33 -3.10
N ALA A 17 7.31 13.52 -2.75
CA ALA A 17 8.11 14.63 -3.25
C ALA A 17 8.45 14.46 -4.74
N MET A 18 8.74 13.24 -5.20
CA MET A 18 8.98 12.93 -6.62
C MET A 18 7.72 13.11 -7.48
N ALA A 19 6.54 12.82 -6.94
CA ALA A 19 5.27 13.00 -7.65
C ALA A 19 4.99 14.48 -7.98
N ARG A 20 5.48 15.40 -7.15
CA ARG A 20 5.39 16.86 -7.36
C ARG A 20 6.42 17.40 -8.34
N ASP A 21 7.54 16.69 -8.54
CA ASP A 21 8.60 17.12 -9.44
C ASP A 21 8.19 16.92 -10.91
N ARG A 22 8.21 18.00 -11.68
CA ARG A 22 7.92 17.96 -13.13
C ARG A 22 9.09 17.46 -13.97
N SER A 23 10.33 17.63 -13.50
CA SER A 23 11.55 17.27 -14.24
C SER A 23 12.08 15.90 -13.85
N ALA A 24 12.39 15.08 -14.86
CA ALA A 24 13.06 13.79 -14.69
C ALA A 24 14.41 13.91 -13.97
N ALA A 25 15.16 15.00 -14.18
CA ALA A 25 16.43 15.23 -13.51
C ALA A 25 16.27 15.37 -11.98
N LYS A 26 15.21 16.06 -11.54
CA LYS A 26 14.89 16.20 -10.10
C LYS A 26 14.48 14.86 -9.49
N LYS A 27 13.64 14.09 -10.20
CA LYS A 27 13.27 12.72 -9.79
C LYS A 27 14.49 11.82 -9.60
N ARG A 28 15.40 11.79 -10.59
CA ARG A 28 16.66 11.05 -10.51
C ARG A 28 17.53 11.50 -9.34
N LYS A 29 17.64 12.81 -9.12
CA LYS A 29 18.41 13.38 -7.99
C LYS A 29 17.84 12.93 -6.64
N ARG A 30 16.52 12.95 -6.45
CA ARG A 30 15.87 12.47 -5.21
C ARG A 30 16.14 11.00 -4.96
N PHE A 31 15.93 10.18 -5.98
CA PHE A 31 16.17 8.73 -5.90
C PHE A 31 17.62 8.42 -5.53
N ARG A 32 18.59 9.05 -6.20
CA ARG A 32 20.02 8.88 -5.89
C ARG A 32 20.35 9.34 -4.47
N THR A 33 19.81 10.48 -4.04
CA THR A 33 20.00 10.98 -2.68
C THR A 33 19.45 10.02 -1.63
N PHE A 34 18.30 9.39 -1.90
CA PHE A 34 17.71 8.39 -1.00
C PHE A 34 18.62 7.17 -0.88
N LEU A 35 19.07 6.59 -2.00
CA LEU A 35 19.97 5.43 -1.97
C LEU A 35 21.27 5.75 -1.23
N ASP A 36 21.93 6.86 -1.59
CA ASP A 36 23.24 7.23 -1.05
C ASP A 36 23.19 7.54 0.47
N ARG A 37 22.09 8.14 0.95
CA ARG A 37 21.99 8.61 2.35
C ARG A 37 21.25 7.66 3.28
N VAL A 38 20.25 6.95 2.76
CA VAL A 38 19.34 6.13 3.57
C VAL A 38 19.72 4.66 3.52
N TYR A 39 20.31 4.16 2.43
CA TYR A 39 20.70 2.76 2.29
C TYR A 39 22.21 2.61 2.22
N THR A 40 22.88 2.64 3.37
CA THR A 40 24.35 2.53 3.43
C THR A 40 24.85 1.08 3.53
N GLY A 41 23.95 0.10 3.66
CA GLY A 41 24.29 -1.33 3.80
C GLY A 41 24.74 -2.02 2.51
N ARG A 42 24.74 -1.33 1.36
CA ARG A 42 25.00 -1.84 -0.01
C ARG A 42 24.08 -2.95 -0.51
N ASP A 43 23.25 -3.56 0.34
CA ASP A 43 22.11 -4.34 -0.11
C ASP A 43 20.91 -3.41 -0.34
N TYR A 44 20.65 -3.07 -1.60
CA TYR A 44 19.54 -2.21 -2.00
C TYR A 44 18.28 -3.00 -2.34
N PHE A 45 18.34 -4.33 -2.34
CA PHE A 45 17.30 -5.17 -2.93
C PHE A 45 15.94 -4.94 -2.26
N SER A 46 15.93 -4.88 -0.93
CA SER A 46 14.72 -4.68 -0.12
C SER A 46 14.02 -3.34 -0.34
N ALA A 47 14.75 -2.28 -0.70
CA ALA A 47 14.15 -1.00 -1.08
C ALA A 47 13.79 -0.97 -2.58
N VAL A 48 14.66 -1.47 -3.45
CA VAL A 48 14.47 -1.45 -4.90
C VAL A 48 13.25 -2.26 -5.32
N ARG A 49 12.96 -3.39 -4.69
CA ARG A 49 11.76 -4.18 -4.97
C ARG A 49 10.45 -3.43 -4.70
N LEU A 50 10.44 -2.56 -3.68
CA LEU A 50 9.30 -1.69 -3.38
C LEU A 50 9.19 -0.51 -4.36
N ILE A 51 10.32 -0.08 -4.93
CA ILE A 51 10.38 1.04 -5.88
C ILE A 51 10.02 0.60 -7.30
N LEU A 52 10.43 -0.61 -7.68
CA LEU A 52 10.20 -1.20 -8.99
C LEU A 52 9.46 -2.54 -8.84
N PRO A 53 8.20 -2.51 -8.38
CA PRO A 53 7.45 -3.74 -8.10
C PRO A 53 7.27 -4.63 -9.35
N GLY A 54 7.26 -4.05 -10.56
CA GLY A 54 7.18 -4.82 -11.81
C GLY A 54 8.44 -5.64 -12.16
N LEU A 55 9.55 -5.42 -11.45
CA LEU A 55 10.79 -6.19 -11.59
C LEU A 55 11.00 -7.19 -10.45
N ASP A 56 10.11 -7.21 -9.46
CA ASP A 56 10.14 -8.20 -8.37
C ASP A 56 9.66 -9.54 -8.92
N ARG A 57 10.60 -10.48 -9.09
CA ARG A 57 10.31 -11.85 -9.56
C ARG A 57 10.20 -12.86 -8.42
N ASP A 58 10.63 -12.48 -7.22
CA ASP A 58 10.65 -13.38 -6.06
C ASP A 58 9.25 -13.45 -5.43
N ARG A 59 8.52 -12.33 -5.45
CA ARG A 59 7.11 -12.29 -5.06
C ARG A 59 6.21 -12.61 -6.25
N GLY A 60 5.40 -13.67 -6.10
CA GLY A 60 4.31 -13.97 -7.01
C GLY A 60 3.19 -12.93 -6.96
N THR A 61 2.05 -13.24 -7.59
CA THR A 61 0.86 -12.38 -7.47
C THR A 61 0.33 -12.36 -6.04
N TYR A 62 -0.07 -11.19 -5.55
CA TYR A 62 -0.76 -11.08 -4.27
C TYR A 62 -2.23 -11.49 -4.33
N GLY A 63 -2.80 -11.71 -5.52
CA GLY A 63 -4.22 -12.09 -5.67
C GLY A 63 -5.24 -11.02 -5.23
N LEU A 64 -4.76 -9.86 -4.76
CA LEU A 64 -5.59 -8.79 -4.20
C LEU A 64 -6.24 -7.94 -5.29
N LYS A 65 -7.57 -7.93 -5.32
CA LYS A 65 -8.37 -7.00 -6.13
C LYS A 65 -8.75 -5.78 -5.31
N GLU A 66 -8.97 -4.64 -5.97
CA GLU A 66 -9.35 -3.39 -5.32
C GLU A 66 -10.66 -3.52 -4.54
N SER A 67 -11.59 -4.36 -4.98
CA SER A 67 -12.84 -4.64 -4.27
C SER A 67 -12.61 -5.33 -2.92
N ALA A 68 -11.67 -6.29 -2.85
CA ALA A 68 -11.33 -6.97 -1.61
C ALA A 68 -10.60 -6.01 -0.65
N LEU A 69 -9.70 -5.17 -1.18
CA LEU A 69 -9.02 -4.13 -0.41
C LEU A 69 -10.02 -3.10 0.14
N ALA A 70 -11.04 -2.71 -0.63
CA ALA A 70 -12.07 -1.78 -0.18
C ALA A 70 -12.81 -2.32 1.05
N VAL A 71 -13.24 -3.59 1.01
CA VAL A 71 -13.93 -4.25 2.12
C VAL A 71 -13.01 -4.35 3.34
N ALA A 72 -11.77 -4.81 3.15
CA ALA A 72 -10.80 -4.92 4.23
C ALA A 72 -10.51 -3.57 4.91
N LEU A 73 -10.43 -2.48 4.15
CA LEU A 73 -10.26 -1.13 4.69
C LEU A 73 -11.48 -0.65 5.48
N VAL A 74 -12.70 -0.91 4.99
CA VAL A 74 -13.94 -0.57 5.72
C VAL A 74 -13.99 -1.29 7.06
N ASP A 75 -13.73 -2.61 7.05
CA ASP A 75 -13.75 -3.43 8.26
C ASP A 75 -12.63 -3.03 9.23
N ALA A 76 -11.41 -2.79 8.75
CA ALA A 76 -10.27 -2.38 9.58
C ALA A 76 -10.43 -0.99 10.21
N LEU A 77 -11.11 -0.07 9.51
CA LEU A 77 -11.38 1.29 10.01
C LEU A 77 -12.67 1.37 10.86
N GLY A 78 -13.41 0.26 11.00
CA GLY A 78 -14.68 0.23 11.74
C GLY A 78 -15.75 1.14 11.14
N ILE A 79 -15.71 1.37 9.82
CA ILE A 79 -16.64 2.27 9.15
C ILE A 79 -17.96 1.54 8.90
N SER A 80 -19.09 2.18 9.19
CA SER A 80 -20.39 1.65 8.78
C SER A 80 -20.46 1.49 7.26
N ARG A 81 -20.91 0.33 6.79
CA ARG A 81 -21.02 -0.01 5.36
C ARG A 81 -21.94 0.93 4.60
N ASP A 82 -22.88 1.56 5.30
CA ASP A 82 -23.85 2.51 4.73
C ASP A 82 -23.34 3.96 4.73
N SER A 83 -22.14 4.22 5.27
CA SER A 83 -21.56 5.56 5.24
C SER A 83 -21.09 5.96 3.84
N ASP A 84 -21.09 7.26 3.57
CA ASP A 84 -20.63 7.83 2.29
C ASP A 84 -19.19 7.40 1.95
N ASP A 85 -18.29 7.38 2.94
CA ASP A 85 -16.90 6.93 2.73
C ASP A 85 -16.82 5.45 2.36
N ALA A 86 -17.57 4.56 3.03
CA ALA A 86 -17.58 3.15 2.71
C ALA A 86 -18.15 2.90 1.30
N LEU A 87 -19.27 3.55 0.98
CA LEU A 87 -19.89 3.47 -0.34
C LEU A 87 -18.95 4.00 -1.43
N ARG A 88 -18.21 5.07 -1.16
CA ARG A 88 -17.23 5.65 -2.09
C ARG A 88 -16.01 4.75 -2.29
N LEU A 89 -15.54 4.08 -1.23
CA LEU A 89 -14.41 3.14 -1.32
C LEU A 89 -14.80 1.87 -2.09
N ILE A 90 -16.00 1.34 -1.83
CA ILE A 90 -16.54 0.16 -2.53
C ILE A 90 -16.85 0.49 -3.99
N ASN A 91 -17.45 1.66 -4.26
CA ASN A 91 -17.82 2.11 -5.59
C ASN A 91 -16.78 3.07 -6.21
N TRP A 92 -15.48 2.86 -5.95
CA TRP A 92 -14.41 3.77 -6.38
C TRP A 92 -14.34 4.05 -7.90
N ARG A 93 -14.92 3.16 -8.72
CA ARG A 93 -15.02 3.30 -10.19
C ARG A 93 -16.18 4.19 -10.64
N LYS A 94 -17.24 4.33 -9.84
CA LYS A 94 -18.40 5.13 -10.25
C LYS A 94 -17.99 6.60 -10.25
N GLY A 95 -18.19 7.27 -11.39
CA GLY A 95 -18.06 8.72 -11.53
C GLY A 95 -19.42 9.41 -11.34
N GLY A 96 -19.43 10.61 -10.78
CA GLY A 96 -20.63 11.43 -10.58
C GLY A 96 -20.34 12.71 -9.79
N ALA A 97 -21.34 13.58 -9.65
CA ALA A 97 -21.19 14.87 -8.95
C ALA A 97 -20.69 14.73 -7.48
N ARG A 98 -20.86 13.56 -6.87
CA ARG A 98 -20.46 13.25 -5.49
C ARG A 98 -19.14 12.47 -5.36
N THR A 99 -18.51 12.05 -6.46
CA THR A 99 -17.41 11.04 -6.41
C THR A 99 -16.02 11.63 -6.23
N GLY A 100 -15.90 12.96 -6.14
CA GLY A 100 -14.64 13.67 -5.94
C GLY A 100 -13.70 13.59 -7.16
N ALA A 101 -12.63 14.39 -7.14
CA ALA A 101 -11.67 14.49 -8.25
C ALA A 101 -10.85 13.21 -8.52
N ASN A 102 -10.89 12.23 -7.61
CA ASN A 102 -10.07 11.02 -7.64
C ASN A 102 -10.82 9.77 -8.14
N ALA A 103 -12.06 9.91 -8.63
CA ALA A 103 -12.85 8.78 -9.14
C ALA A 103 -12.10 8.00 -10.23
N GLY A 104 -12.15 6.67 -10.17
CA GLY A 104 -11.40 5.81 -11.08
C GLY A 104 -9.95 5.53 -10.68
N ASN A 105 -9.48 6.06 -9.55
CA ASN A 105 -8.19 5.68 -8.96
C ASN A 105 -8.39 5.24 -7.50
N PHE A 106 -8.47 3.92 -7.28
CA PHE A 106 -8.70 3.33 -5.95
C PHE A 106 -7.69 3.83 -4.91
N ALA A 107 -6.40 3.88 -5.24
CA ALA A 107 -5.36 4.28 -4.30
C ALA A 107 -5.52 5.73 -3.83
N LEU A 108 -5.89 6.66 -4.72
CA LEU A 108 -6.15 8.06 -4.37
C LEU A 108 -7.45 8.23 -3.59
N VAL A 109 -8.49 7.45 -3.90
CA VAL A 109 -9.76 7.45 -3.14
C VAL A 109 -9.52 6.93 -1.72
N ALA A 110 -8.81 5.81 -1.58
CA ALA A 110 -8.46 5.22 -0.30
C ALA A 110 -7.60 6.18 0.54
N ALA A 111 -6.58 6.81 -0.07
CA ALA A 111 -5.72 7.78 0.61
C ALA A 111 -6.51 8.99 1.15
N ASP A 112 -7.45 9.53 0.38
CA ASP A 112 -8.32 10.64 0.79
C ASP A 112 -9.20 10.28 2.00
N ILE A 113 -9.80 9.08 2.00
CA ILE A 113 -10.62 8.60 3.12
C ILE A 113 -9.76 8.33 4.36
N LEU A 114 -8.60 7.69 4.19
CA LEU A 114 -7.65 7.42 5.27
C LEU A 114 -7.15 8.71 5.91
N GLN A 115 -6.79 9.71 5.10
CA GLN A 115 -6.32 11.00 5.60
C GLN A 115 -7.41 11.73 6.40
N ARG A 116 -8.67 11.67 5.97
CA ARG A 116 -9.79 12.29 6.69
C ARG A 116 -10.11 11.62 8.02
N ARG A 117 -9.90 10.30 8.14
CA ARG A 117 -10.27 9.52 9.33
C ARG A 117 -9.14 9.32 10.34
N GLN A 118 -7.92 9.12 9.86
CA GLN A 118 -6.75 8.73 10.68
C GLN A 118 -5.68 9.84 10.71
N GLY A 119 -5.84 10.90 9.90
CA GLY A 119 -4.83 11.95 9.76
C GLY A 119 -3.54 11.45 9.11
N LEU A 120 -2.44 12.19 9.33
CA LEU A 120 -1.10 11.88 8.82
C LEU A 120 -0.28 11.02 9.80
N ALA A 121 -0.90 10.05 10.46
CA ALA A 121 -0.19 9.13 11.34
C ALA A 121 0.76 8.26 10.50
N SER A 122 2.07 8.53 10.57
CA SER A 122 3.06 7.65 9.96
C SER A 122 3.21 6.41 10.83
N GLY A 123 2.78 5.25 10.35
CA GLY A 123 3.12 3.98 10.98
C GLY A 123 4.63 3.89 11.14
N GLY A 124 5.12 3.52 12.33
CA GLY A 124 6.55 3.37 12.64
C GLY A 124 7.23 2.20 11.91
N LEU A 125 6.57 1.63 10.90
CA LEU A 125 7.00 0.45 10.18
C LEU A 125 8.30 0.70 9.43
N THR A 126 9.16 -0.30 9.50
CA THR A 126 10.42 -0.40 8.78
C THR A 126 10.21 -1.05 7.42
N ILE A 127 11.19 -0.89 6.52
CA ILE A 127 11.13 -1.52 5.20
C ILE A 127 11.11 -3.05 5.33
N ARG A 128 11.84 -3.62 6.28
CA ARG A 128 11.79 -5.05 6.59
C ARG A 128 10.38 -5.51 6.95
N GLU A 129 9.72 -4.84 7.89
CA GLU A 129 8.37 -5.25 8.34
C GLU A 129 7.33 -5.17 7.22
N VAL A 130 7.43 -4.15 6.35
CA VAL A 130 6.58 -4.05 5.16
C VAL A 130 6.85 -5.21 4.20
N ASN A 131 8.12 -5.54 3.97
CA ASN A 131 8.50 -6.67 3.14
C ASN A 131 7.98 -7.99 3.72
N ASP A 132 8.17 -8.25 5.02
CA ASP A 132 7.68 -9.46 5.69
C ASP A 132 6.14 -9.61 5.59
N ALA A 133 5.40 -8.50 5.69
CA ALA A 133 3.95 -8.51 5.51
C ALA A 133 3.54 -8.85 4.07
N LEU A 134 4.24 -8.29 3.07
CA LEU A 134 4.02 -8.61 1.66
C LEU A 134 4.39 -10.05 1.31
N ASP A 135 5.46 -10.58 1.92
CA ASP A 135 5.86 -11.98 1.76
C ASP A 135 4.81 -12.92 2.35
N LYS A 136 4.24 -12.61 3.52
CA LYS A 136 3.12 -13.37 4.09
C LYS A 136 1.89 -13.38 3.17
N LEU A 137 1.56 -12.25 2.55
CA LEU A 137 0.45 -12.15 1.59
C LEU A 137 0.70 -13.01 0.34
N ALA A 138 1.91 -12.95 -0.22
CA ALA A 138 2.27 -13.79 -1.36
C ALA A 138 2.23 -15.28 -1.02
N LEU A 139 2.64 -15.66 0.19
CA LEU A 139 2.60 -17.05 0.67
C LEU A 139 1.20 -17.54 1.02
N SER A 140 0.27 -16.67 1.42
CA SER A 140 -1.11 -17.04 1.71
C SER A 140 -1.88 -17.38 0.44
N GLU A 141 -1.62 -16.69 -0.68
CA GLU A 141 -2.25 -17.02 -1.97
C GLU A 141 -1.83 -18.39 -2.50
N GLY A 142 -0.59 -18.81 -2.23
CA GLY A 142 -0.15 -20.19 -2.51
C GLY A 142 -0.87 -21.27 -1.69
N ARG A 143 -1.66 -20.88 -0.68
CA ARG A 143 -2.44 -21.77 0.21
C ARG A 143 -3.93 -21.44 0.29
N CYS A 144 -4.42 -20.45 -0.46
CA CYS A 144 -5.82 -20.02 -0.39
C CYS A 144 -6.70 -20.71 -1.43
N CYS A 145 -6.90 -22.00 -1.20
CA CYS A 145 -8.24 -22.56 -1.31
C CYS A 145 -9.12 -21.92 -0.21
N VAL A 146 -9.53 -20.65 -0.40
CA VAL A 146 -10.64 -20.09 0.39
C VAL A 146 -11.92 -20.60 -0.22
N CYS A 147 -12.22 -21.86 0.10
CA CYS A 147 -13.60 -22.29 0.20
C CYS A 147 -14.29 -21.32 1.17
N ASN A 148 -15.40 -20.74 0.75
CA ASN A 148 -16.32 -19.93 1.56
C ASN A 148 -16.96 -20.74 2.74
N SER A 149 -16.37 -21.86 3.12
CA SER A 149 -16.90 -22.90 4.01
C SER A 149 -16.08 -23.09 5.29
N CYS A 150 -14.81 -22.64 5.35
CA CYS A 150 -13.93 -22.92 6.50
C CYS A 150 -14.09 -21.99 7.71
N ILE A 151 -14.93 -20.94 7.65
CA ILE A 151 -15.20 -20.08 8.81
C ILE A 151 -16.17 -20.76 9.81
N ARG A 152 -16.84 -21.87 9.45
CA ARG A 152 -17.86 -22.49 10.32
C ARG A 152 -17.42 -23.65 11.21
N TYR A 153 -16.16 -24.10 11.17
CA TYR A 153 -15.75 -25.33 11.88
C TYR A 153 -14.66 -25.17 12.95
N CYS A 154 -14.40 -23.96 13.44
CA CYS A 154 -13.52 -23.75 14.61
C CYS A 154 -14.27 -23.35 15.90
N HIS A 155 -15.56 -23.73 16.00
CA HIS A 155 -16.28 -23.72 17.27
C HIS A 155 -17.27 -24.89 17.30
N LEU A 156 -16.75 -26.07 17.64
CA LEU A 156 -17.38 -27.15 18.41
C LEU A 156 -16.36 -28.27 18.61
#